data_AF-A0ABD0QT54-F1
#
_entry.id   AF-A0ABD0QT54-F1
#
_cell.length_a   1.000
_cell.length_b   1.000
_cell.length_c   1.000
_cell.angle_alpha   90.00
_cell.angle_beta   90.00
_cell.angle_gamma   90.00
#
_symmetry.space_group_name_H-M   'P 1'
#
loop_
_entity.id
_entity.type
_entity.pdbx_description
1 polymer ?
#
loop_
_entity_poly.entity_id
_entity_poly.type
_entity_poly.pdbx_seq_one_letter_code
_entity_poly.pdbx_strand_id
1 'polypeptide(L)'
;SQVKVTVLSLPALNREDITSGLVSRLTSDFRQLTENQWSLLFQSCLSCPSPLYLNLAYAETRKWSSFTPKESLNIPTDPSKLFVSILVSLEREHGPCLVRRTALLISLSRSGVTEEELLVLLGRDDHVIREMAVLHNQTLPVSEYSPVPYAFVARLLHGLKGYVTEVESDGTWVLRWTHAEFASVALQRYTLTEDSIKAVHADFADYFNGNVPNSQVFQPLAWIRKEKGRRCYEFNLRKLHCLPYHYIHSEQIIPLLTQCLFNYEFLLHKLWGLSIYHVEEDLKAAIIPD
;
A
#
# COMPACT_ATOMS: atom_id res chain seq x y z
N SER A 1 -5.81 -27.18 -25.66
CA SER A 1 -4.74 -27.87 -24.89
C SER A 1 -4.90 -27.50 -23.43
N GLN A 2 -5.25 -28.45 -22.56
CA GLN A 2 -5.37 -28.19 -21.11
C GLN A 2 -3.95 -27.97 -20.54
N VAL A 3 -3.68 -26.76 -20.05
CA VAL A 3 -2.42 -26.44 -19.38
C VAL A 3 -2.37 -27.25 -18.08
N LYS A 4 -1.40 -28.15 -17.98
CA LYS A 4 -1.19 -28.97 -16.78
C LYS A 4 -0.55 -28.07 -15.72
N VAL A 5 -1.37 -27.49 -14.84
CA VAL A 5 -0.88 -26.66 -13.73
C VAL A 5 -0.27 -27.58 -12.68
N THR A 6 1.06 -27.56 -12.56
CA THR A 6 1.76 -28.25 -11.48
C THR A 6 1.69 -27.39 -10.22
N VAL A 7 0.84 -27.77 -9.27
CA VAL A 7 0.75 -27.10 -7.97
C VAL A 7 1.80 -27.69 -7.04
N LEU A 8 2.81 -26.90 -6.68
CA LEU A 8 3.79 -27.23 -5.65
C LEU A 8 3.23 -26.78 -4.29
N SER A 9 2.75 -27.72 -3.48
CA SER A 9 2.36 -27.44 -2.10
C SER A 9 3.60 -27.36 -1.23
N LEU A 10 3.88 -26.17 -0.68
CA LEU A 10 4.92 -26.01 0.33
C LEU A 10 4.40 -26.55 1.67
N PRO A 11 5.10 -27.50 2.32
CA PRO A 11 4.69 -27.98 3.64
C PRO A 11 4.88 -26.88 4.70
N ALA A 12 4.15 -27.02 5.81
CA ALA A 12 4.39 -26.23 7.00
C ALA A 12 5.84 -26.44 7.50
N LEU A 13 6.41 -25.41 8.10
CA LEU A 13 7.76 -25.49 8.68
C LEU A 13 7.78 -26.52 9.81
N ASN A 14 8.76 -27.42 9.76
CA ASN A 14 8.95 -28.36 10.85
C ASN A 14 9.69 -27.68 12.02
N ARG A 15 9.82 -28.41 13.14
CA ARG A 15 10.46 -27.89 14.36
C ARG A 15 11.93 -27.48 14.12
N GLU A 16 12.67 -28.26 13.35
CA GLU A 16 14.09 -28.03 13.04
C GLU A 16 14.26 -26.82 12.12
N ASP A 17 13.37 -26.65 11.14
CA ASP A 17 13.35 -25.48 10.24
C ASP A 17 13.08 -24.20 11.04
N ILE A 18 12.12 -24.23 11.98
CA ILE A 18 11.82 -23.08 12.84
C ILE A 18 13.02 -22.75 13.73
N THR A 19 13.61 -23.75 14.40
CA THR A 19 14.78 -23.52 15.27
C THR A 19 15.95 -22.97 14.47
N SER A 20 16.32 -23.61 13.36
CA SER A 20 17.45 -23.19 12.52
C SER A 20 17.23 -21.80 11.91
N GLY A 21 16.01 -21.52 11.43
CA GLY A 21 15.62 -20.21 10.91
C GLY A 21 15.74 -19.10 11.96
N LEU A 22 15.19 -19.32 13.17
CA LEU A 22 15.27 -18.33 14.25
C LEU A 22 16.71 -18.10 14.74
N VAL A 23 17.50 -19.17 14.91
CA VAL A 23 18.93 -19.06 15.32
C VAL A 23 19.74 -18.31 14.26
N SER A 24 19.52 -18.61 12.98
CA SER A 24 20.20 -17.94 11.86
C SER A 24 19.92 -16.43 11.86
N ARG A 25 18.67 -16.02 12.09
CA ARG A 25 18.30 -14.59 12.16
C ARG A 25 18.87 -13.89 13.38
N LEU A 26 18.76 -14.49 14.57
CA LEU A 26 19.35 -13.95 15.79
C LEU A 26 20.86 -13.73 15.64
N THR A 27 21.55 -14.68 15.01
CA THR A 27 22.99 -14.58 14.78
C THR A 27 23.31 -13.47 13.79
N SER A 28 22.54 -13.37 12.69
CA SER A 28 22.72 -12.32 11.67
C SER A 28 22.50 -10.91 12.23
N ASP A 29 21.55 -10.75 13.16
CA ASP A 29 21.25 -9.47 13.81
C ASP A 29 22.08 -9.22 15.09
N PHE A 30 23.03 -10.10 15.41
CA PHE A 30 23.84 -10.06 16.65
C PHE A 30 23.00 -9.96 17.92
N ARG A 31 21.88 -10.69 17.97
CA ARG A 31 20.91 -10.68 19.07
C ARG A 31 20.90 -11.99 19.85
N GLN A 32 20.58 -11.87 21.13
CA GLN A 32 20.29 -12.99 22.02
C GLN A 32 18.98 -12.74 22.77
N LEU A 33 18.20 -13.81 22.94
CA LEU A 33 16.96 -13.79 23.72
C LEU A 33 17.18 -14.52 25.04
N THR A 34 16.47 -14.10 26.09
CA THR A 34 16.41 -14.87 27.33
C THR A 34 15.63 -16.17 27.11
N GLU A 35 15.79 -17.17 27.99
CA GLU A 35 15.07 -18.45 27.87
C GLU A 35 13.55 -18.27 27.78
N ASN A 36 12.99 -17.34 28.56
CA ASN A 36 11.56 -17.02 28.53
C ASN A 36 11.12 -16.43 27.18
N GLN A 37 11.92 -15.50 26.63
CA GLN A 37 11.65 -14.86 25.34
C GLN A 37 11.75 -15.87 24.18
N TRP A 38 12.80 -16.69 24.20
CA TRP A 38 12.98 -17.78 23.23
C TRP A 38 11.83 -18.76 23.27
N SER A 39 11.45 -19.22 24.48
CA SER A 39 10.35 -20.17 24.66
C SER A 39 9.03 -19.62 24.12
N LEU A 40 8.69 -18.36 24.41
CA LEU A 40 7.49 -17.73 23.87
C LEU A 40 7.52 -17.66 22.34
N LEU A 41 8.59 -17.10 21.75
CA LEU A 41 8.74 -16.97 20.30
C LEU A 41 8.61 -18.33 19.60
N PHE A 42 9.30 -19.33 20.13
CA PHE A 42 9.32 -20.67 19.56
C PHE A 42 7.95 -21.36 19.62
N GLN A 43 7.25 -21.29 20.77
CA GLN A 43 5.90 -21.85 20.90
C GLN A 43 4.87 -21.15 20.01
N SER A 44 4.99 -19.83 19.88
CA SER A 44 4.19 -19.06 18.93
C SER A 44 4.40 -19.55 17.49
N CYS A 45 5.65 -19.74 17.05
CA CYS A 45 5.96 -20.23 15.71
C CYS A 45 5.50 -21.68 15.48
N LEU A 46 5.53 -22.54 16.50
CA LEU A 46 4.97 -23.89 16.41
C LEU A 46 3.44 -23.88 16.25
N SER A 47 2.76 -22.88 16.82
CA SER A 47 1.31 -22.72 16.70
C SER A 47 0.88 -22.25 15.31
N CYS A 48 1.73 -21.45 14.63
CA CYS A 48 1.53 -21.03 13.24
C CYS A 48 2.83 -21.27 12.43
N PRO A 49 3.06 -22.50 11.94
CA PRO A 49 4.32 -22.91 11.29
C PRO A 49 4.43 -22.44 9.83
N SER A 50 4.20 -21.15 9.59
CA SER A 50 4.38 -20.51 8.29
C SER A 50 5.65 -19.64 8.26
N PRO A 51 6.37 -19.57 7.13
CA PRO A 51 7.53 -18.67 7.00
C PRO A 51 7.18 -17.21 7.24
N LEU A 52 5.98 -16.78 6.82
CA LEU A 52 5.46 -15.44 7.07
C LEU A 52 5.36 -15.19 8.58
N TYR A 53 4.66 -16.05 9.31
CA TYR A 53 4.47 -15.87 10.74
C TYR A 53 5.79 -15.90 11.51
N LEU A 54 6.71 -16.81 11.17
CA LEU A 54 8.05 -16.84 11.76
C LEU A 54 8.75 -15.48 11.61
N ASN A 55 8.68 -14.89 10.41
CA ASN A 55 9.30 -13.61 10.14
C ASN A 55 8.66 -12.46 10.93
N LEU A 56 7.34 -12.46 11.06
CA LEU A 56 6.58 -11.45 11.80
C LEU A 56 6.82 -11.56 13.32
N ALA A 57 6.73 -12.77 13.87
CA ALA A 57 6.96 -13.04 15.28
C ALA A 57 8.39 -12.67 15.69
N TYR A 58 9.38 -12.99 14.85
CA TYR A 58 10.76 -12.56 15.04
C TYR A 58 10.91 -11.02 15.03
N ALA A 59 10.21 -10.33 14.15
CA ALA A 59 10.27 -8.87 14.08
C ALA A 59 9.80 -8.22 15.39
N GLU A 60 8.78 -8.77 16.05
CA GLU A 60 8.32 -8.27 17.36
C GLU A 60 9.36 -8.45 18.46
N THR A 61 10.18 -9.50 18.42
CA THR A 61 11.21 -9.69 19.44
C THR A 61 12.29 -8.63 19.40
N ARG A 62 12.39 -7.87 18.29
CA ARG A 62 13.33 -6.74 18.19
C ARG A 62 12.99 -5.59 19.14
N LYS A 63 11.73 -5.49 19.57
CA LYS A 63 11.24 -4.51 20.55
C LYS A 63 11.55 -4.90 21.99
N TRP A 64 11.94 -6.16 22.24
CA TRP A 64 12.25 -6.65 23.57
C TRP A 64 13.67 -6.28 23.99
N SER A 65 13.82 -5.95 25.27
CA SER A 65 15.11 -5.89 25.96
C SER A 65 15.27 -7.10 26.88
N SER A 66 16.47 -7.34 27.40
CA SER A 66 16.71 -8.38 28.40
C SER A 66 15.91 -8.19 29.70
N PHE A 67 15.45 -6.96 29.95
CA PHE A 67 14.71 -6.57 31.16
C PHE A 67 13.19 -6.49 30.94
N THR A 68 12.71 -6.80 29.74
CA THR A 68 11.26 -6.83 29.46
C THR A 68 10.59 -7.90 30.34
N PRO A 69 9.66 -7.51 31.25
CA PRO A 69 9.05 -8.44 32.18
C PRO A 69 8.17 -9.45 31.44
N LYS A 70 8.05 -10.67 32.00
CA LYS A 70 7.38 -11.81 31.35
C LYS A 70 5.93 -11.50 31.00
N GLU A 71 5.26 -10.71 31.83
CA GLU A 71 3.87 -10.31 31.68
C GLU A 71 3.65 -9.34 30.51
N SER A 72 4.72 -8.65 30.08
CA SER A 72 4.70 -7.74 28.93
C SER A 72 5.12 -8.41 27.62
N LEU A 73 5.63 -9.64 27.68
CA LEU A 73 5.96 -10.43 26.48
C LEU A 73 4.67 -10.98 25.89
N ASN A 74 4.30 -10.50 24.71
CA ASN A 74 3.13 -10.99 24.00
C ASN A 74 3.42 -11.05 22.50
N ILE A 75 3.23 -12.24 21.91
CA ILE A 75 3.17 -12.44 20.46
C ILE A 75 1.85 -13.15 20.18
N PRO A 76 0.88 -12.48 19.52
CA PRO A 76 -0.34 -13.13 19.07
C PRO A 76 -0.02 -14.34 18.19
N THR A 77 -0.63 -15.50 18.49
CA THR A 77 -0.48 -16.73 17.69
C THR A 77 -1.19 -16.66 16.34
N ASP A 78 -2.15 -15.74 16.21
CA ASP A 78 -2.87 -15.44 14.98
C ASP A 78 -2.13 -14.33 14.21
N PRO A 79 -1.65 -14.59 12.97
CA PRO A 79 -1.02 -13.59 12.12
C PRO A 79 -1.87 -12.32 11.93
N SER A 80 -3.20 -12.46 11.88
CA SER A 80 -4.11 -11.32 11.70
C SER A 80 -4.05 -10.39 12.91
N LYS A 81 -4.05 -10.95 14.12
CA LYS A 81 -3.90 -10.16 15.36
C LYS A 81 -2.53 -9.51 15.47
N LEU A 82 -1.50 -10.15 14.94
CA LEU A 82 -0.15 -9.58 14.87
C LEU A 82 -0.12 -8.35 13.96
N PHE A 83 -0.68 -8.46 12.76
CA PHE A 83 -0.85 -7.31 11.84
C PHE A 83 -1.67 -6.17 12.47
N VAL A 84 -2.77 -6.48 13.16
CA VAL A 84 -3.54 -5.47 13.91
C VAL A 84 -2.68 -4.80 14.98
N SER A 85 -1.86 -5.56 15.73
CA SER A 85 -1.00 -5.00 16.76
C SER A 85 0.07 -4.06 16.20
N ILE A 86 0.60 -4.35 15.01
CA ILE A 86 1.54 -3.51 14.27
C ILE A 86 0.86 -2.20 13.88
N LEU A 87 -0.33 -2.27 13.27
CA LEU A 87 -1.11 -1.08 12.91
C LEU A 87 -1.42 -0.21 14.13
N VAL A 88 -1.87 -0.81 15.25
CA VAL A 88 -2.14 -0.08 16.51
C VAL A 88 -0.86 0.55 17.09
N SER A 89 0.30 -0.06 16.91
CA SER A 89 1.58 0.53 17.31
C SER A 89 1.91 1.76 16.47
N LEU A 90 1.74 1.65 15.14
CA LEU A 90 2.00 2.75 14.22
C LEU A 90 1.03 3.91 14.44
N GLU A 91 -0.26 3.63 14.70
CA GLU A 91 -1.27 4.65 15.03
C GLU A 91 -0.88 5.44 16.27
N ARG A 92 -0.33 4.77 17.30
CA ARG A 92 0.14 5.42 18.52
C ARG A 92 1.36 6.31 18.29
N GLU A 93 2.23 5.93 17.36
CA GLU A 93 3.47 6.65 17.07
C GLU A 93 3.29 7.81 16.08
N HIS A 94 2.49 7.60 15.04
CA HIS A 94 2.39 8.52 13.89
C HIS A 94 1.05 9.26 13.79
N GLY A 95 0.05 8.84 14.56
CA GLY A 95 -1.32 9.36 14.49
C GLY A 95 -2.26 8.41 13.74
N PRO A 96 -3.46 8.13 14.28
CA PRO A 96 -4.40 7.21 13.67
C PRO A 96 -4.91 7.65 12.29
N CYS A 97 -5.10 8.95 12.01
CA CYS A 97 -5.60 9.41 10.72
C CYS A 97 -4.56 9.17 9.61
N LEU A 98 -3.29 9.52 9.84
CA LEU A 98 -2.20 9.33 8.90
C LEU A 98 -2.01 7.84 8.55
N VAL A 99 -1.99 6.98 9.57
CA VAL A 99 -1.79 5.53 9.37
C VAL A 99 -2.97 4.91 8.63
N ARG A 100 -4.20 5.20 9.06
CA ARG A 100 -5.42 4.74 8.40
C ARG A 100 -5.44 5.12 6.94
N ARG A 101 -5.22 6.40 6.63
CA ARG A 101 -5.30 6.90 5.26
C ARG A 101 -4.20 6.32 4.39
N THR A 102 -2.96 6.24 4.88
CA THR A 102 -1.85 5.58 4.17
C THR A 102 -2.17 4.13 3.86
N ALA A 103 -2.68 3.38 4.84
CA ALA A 103 -3.01 1.98 4.65
C ALA A 103 -4.13 1.76 3.62
N LEU A 104 -5.17 2.62 3.64
CA LEU A 104 -6.24 2.58 2.63
C LEU A 104 -5.71 2.89 1.22
N LEU A 105 -4.86 3.91 1.07
CA LEU A 105 -4.29 4.30 -0.22
C LEU A 105 -3.43 3.17 -0.82
N ILE A 106 -2.57 2.53 -0.02
CA ILE A 106 -1.80 1.38 -0.50
C ILE A 106 -2.73 0.21 -0.87
N SER A 107 -3.72 -0.08 -0.03
CA SER A 107 -4.60 -1.25 -0.23
C SER A 107 -5.56 -1.12 -1.41
N LEU A 108 -6.08 0.09 -1.68
CA LEU A 108 -7.09 0.33 -2.72
C LEU A 108 -6.48 0.79 -4.06
N SER A 109 -5.18 1.04 -4.10
CA SER A 109 -4.46 1.31 -5.35
C SER A 109 -4.50 0.10 -6.30
N ARG A 110 -4.58 0.35 -7.61
CA ARG A 110 -4.65 -0.74 -8.62
C ARG A 110 -3.38 -1.60 -8.63
N SER A 111 -2.23 -0.96 -8.83
CA SER A 111 -0.93 -1.61 -9.00
C SER A 111 0.09 -1.23 -7.93
N GLY A 112 -0.34 -0.51 -6.89
CA GLY A 112 0.53 0.18 -5.94
C GLY A 112 0.40 1.70 -6.06
N VAL A 113 1.00 2.42 -5.10
CA VAL A 113 0.97 3.88 -5.01
C VAL A 113 2.39 4.44 -4.97
N THR A 114 2.69 5.50 -5.72
CA THR A 114 4.00 6.17 -5.63
C THR A 114 4.07 7.02 -4.35
N GLU A 115 5.27 7.37 -3.87
CA GLU A 115 5.40 8.30 -2.75
C GLU A 115 4.79 9.68 -3.08
N GLU A 116 4.90 10.14 -4.33
CA GLU A 116 4.31 11.39 -4.79
C GLU A 116 2.76 11.34 -4.76
N GLU A 117 2.17 10.26 -5.28
CA GLU A 117 0.74 10.00 -5.19
C GLU A 117 0.27 10.00 -3.73
N LEU A 118 1.01 9.30 -2.87
CA LEU A 118 0.71 9.20 -1.45
C LEU A 118 0.72 10.58 -0.77
N LEU A 119 1.75 11.41 -1.01
CA LEU A 119 1.85 12.74 -0.43
C LEU A 119 0.68 13.65 -0.83
N VAL A 120 0.30 13.63 -2.10
CA VAL A 120 -0.81 14.45 -2.61
C VAL A 120 -2.14 13.95 -2.06
N LEU A 121 -2.39 12.64 -2.08
CA LEU A 121 -3.64 12.04 -1.62
C LEU A 121 -3.82 12.10 -0.09
N LEU A 122 -2.73 12.08 0.67
CA LEU A 122 -2.74 12.36 2.11
C LEU A 122 -3.04 13.84 2.39
N GLY A 123 -2.47 14.74 1.58
CA GLY A 123 -2.71 16.19 1.67
C GLY A 123 -4.13 16.63 1.31
N ARG A 124 -4.99 15.72 0.81
CA ARG A 124 -6.42 15.97 0.57
C ARG A 124 -7.31 15.58 1.75
N ASP A 125 -6.81 14.78 2.69
CA ASP A 125 -7.62 14.30 3.80
C ASP A 125 -7.57 15.30 4.97
N ASP A 126 -8.66 16.04 5.15
CA ASP A 126 -8.80 17.03 6.21
C ASP A 126 -8.52 16.48 7.62
N HIS A 127 -8.81 15.19 7.87
CA HIS A 127 -8.50 14.58 9.17
C HIS A 127 -6.99 14.39 9.35
N VAL A 128 -6.29 13.98 8.29
CA VAL A 128 -4.83 13.90 8.30
C VAL A 128 -4.24 15.30 8.52
N ILE A 129 -4.67 16.30 7.75
CA ILE A 129 -4.16 17.68 7.88
C ILE A 129 -4.33 18.21 9.31
N ARG A 130 -5.53 18.04 9.90
CA ARG A 130 -5.79 18.46 11.28
C ARG A 130 -4.93 17.71 12.30
N GLU A 131 -4.81 16.39 12.16
CA GLU A 131 -3.96 15.57 13.04
C GLU A 131 -2.50 16.02 12.98
N MET A 132 -1.99 16.27 11.78
CA MET A 132 -0.61 16.74 11.59
C MET A 132 -0.39 18.14 12.17
N ALA A 133 -1.37 19.04 12.06
CA ALA A 133 -1.29 20.37 12.65
C ALA A 133 -1.18 20.30 14.19
N VAL A 134 -1.96 19.41 14.83
CA VAL A 134 -1.93 19.20 16.29
C VAL A 134 -0.59 18.60 16.73
N LEU A 135 -0.11 17.57 16.05
CA LEU A 135 1.15 16.90 16.39
C LEU A 135 2.38 17.80 16.22
N HIS A 136 2.28 18.86 15.41
CA HIS A 136 3.41 19.73 15.09
C HIS A 136 3.58 20.94 16.02
N ASN A 137 2.58 21.30 16.86
CA ASN A 137 2.60 22.53 17.67
C ASN A 137 2.99 23.79 16.86
N GLN A 138 2.71 23.81 15.56
CA GLN A 138 2.99 24.93 14.67
C GLN A 138 1.72 25.27 13.90
N THR A 139 1.39 26.56 13.88
CA THR A 139 0.60 27.15 12.80
C THR A 139 1.36 26.87 11.51
N LEU A 140 0.94 25.83 10.77
CA LEU A 140 1.42 25.60 9.41
C LEU A 140 1.28 26.92 8.66
N PRO A 141 2.35 27.48 8.08
CA PRO A 141 2.22 28.64 7.23
C PRO A 141 1.19 28.29 6.17
N VAL A 142 0.19 29.16 5.99
CA VAL A 142 -0.76 29.06 4.88
C VAL A 142 0.03 29.38 3.61
N SER A 143 0.87 28.44 3.18
CA SER A 143 1.37 28.40 1.82
C SER A 143 0.33 27.64 1.00
N GLU A 144 0.04 28.14 -0.19
CA GLU A 144 -0.96 27.60 -1.11
C GLU A 144 -0.74 26.12 -1.48
N TYR A 145 0.38 25.53 -1.06
CA TYR A 145 0.65 24.10 -1.06
C TYR A 145 1.31 23.73 0.24
N SER A 146 0.74 22.80 0.98
CA SER A 146 1.52 22.00 1.91
C SER A 146 1.00 20.57 1.88
N PRO A 147 1.51 19.72 0.96
CA PRO A 147 1.37 18.27 1.14
C PRO A 147 1.79 17.91 2.56
N VAL A 148 1.24 16.80 3.10
CA VAL A 148 1.68 16.29 4.41
C VAL A 148 3.21 16.30 4.46
N PRO A 149 3.84 16.96 5.45
CA PRO A 149 5.28 17.16 5.40
C PRO A 149 6.00 15.83 5.25
N TYR A 150 6.87 15.74 4.24
CA TYR A 150 7.46 14.47 3.80
C TYR A 150 8.06 13.64 4.95
N ALA A 151 8.66 14.30 5.93
CA ALA A 151 9.25 13.65 7.11
C ALA A 151 8.27 12.74 7.88
N PHE A 152 6.98 13.06 7.92
CA PHE A 152 5.99 12.21 8.59
C PHE A 152 5.69 10.95 7.80
N VAL A 153 5.51 11.09 6.48
CA VAL A 153 5.30 9.96 5.57
C VAL A 153 6.53 9.06 5.56
N ALA A 154 7.73 9.63 5.44
CA ALA A 154 8.99 8.89 5.47
C ALA A 154 9.19 8.08 6.77
N ARG A 155 8.85 8.65 7.94
CA ARG A 155 8.90 7.92 9.21
C ARG A 155 7.87 6.79 9.27
N LEU A 156 6.65 7.02 8.81
CA LEU A 156 5.64 5.96 8.75
C LEU A 156 6.06 4.83 7.80
N LEU A 157 6.55 5.16 6.60
CA LEU A 157 7.06 4.18 5.64
C LEU A 157 8.26 3.41 6.20
N HIS A 158 9.12 4.06 6.99
CA HIS A 158 10.17 3.37 7.73
C HIS A 158 9.62 2.38 8.77
N GLY A 159 8.56 2.75 9.50
CA GLY A 159 7.87 1.83 10.42
C GLY A 159 7.18 0.67 9.70
N LEU A 160 6.75 0.87 8.45
CA LEU A 160 6.19 -0.14 7.57
C LEU A 160 7.26 -0.94 6.78
N LYS A 161 8.55 -0.67 7.02
CA LYS A 161 9.64 -1.37 6.34
C LYS A 161 9.58 -2.88 6.62
N GLY A 162 9.44 -3.67 5.56
CA GLY A 162 9.27 -5.13 5.63
C GLY A 162 7.82 -5.59 5.42
N TYR A 163 6.86 -4.68 5.52
CA TYR A 163 5.45 -4.91 5.21
C TYR A 163 5.03 -4.34 3.86
N VAL A 164 5.76 -3.33 3.42
CA VAL A 164 5.63 -2.70 2.11
C VAL A 164 6.88 -3.02 1.30
N THR A 165 6.68 -3.28 0.02
CA THR A 165 7.73 -3.48 -0.99
C THR A 165 7.59 -2.48 -2.11
N GLU A 166 8.73 -2.06 -2.64
CA GLU A 166 8.81 -1.28 -3.87
C GLU A 166 8.86 -2.24 -5.06
N VAL A 167 7.96 -2.02 -6.01
CA VAL A 167 7.86 -2.82 -7.23
C VAL A 167 7.77 -1.88 -8.43
N GLU A 168 8.38 -2.25 -9.55
CA GLU A 168 8.22 -1.51 -10.80
C GLU A 168 6.83 -1.77 -11.40
N SER A 169 6.09 -0.70 -11.68
CA SER A 169 4.81 -0.74 -12.39
C SER A 169 4.69 0.51 -13.24
N ASP A 170 4.18 0.37 -14.47
CA ASP A 170 3.84 1.52 -15.33
C ASP A 170 5.02 2.48 -15.60
N GLY A 171 6.25 1.96 -15.62
CA GLY A 171 7.48 2.75 -15.81
C GLY A 171 7.94 3.55 -14.59
N THR A 172 7.42 3.24 -13.40
CA THR A 172 7.83 3.88 -12.14
C THR A 172 7.86 2.88 -10.98
N TRP A 173 8.37 3.32 -9.83
CA TRP A 173 8.40 2.53 -8.59
C TRP A 173 7.19 2.85 -7.73
N VAL A 174 6.46 1.81 -7.32
CA VAL A 174 5.26 1.90 -6.50
C VAL A 174 5.38 1.07 -5.24
N LEU A 175 4.75 1.56 -4.18
CA LEU A 175 4.61 0.88 -2.89
C LEU A 175 3.42 -0.07 -2.92
N ARG A 176 3.65 -1.32 -2.53
CA ARG A 176 2.62 -2.36 -2.37
C ARG A 176 2.82 -3.14 -1.08
N TRP A 177 1.74 -3.67 -0.52
CA TRP A 177 1.84 -4.66 0.55
C TRP A 177 2.64 -5.88 0.08
N THR A 178 3.62 -6.30 0.87
CA THR A 178 4.42 -7.51 0.61
C THR A 178 3.54 -8.77 0.63
N HIS A 179 2.51 -8.77 1.48
CA HIS A 179 1.66 -9.93 1.75
C HIS A 179 0.19 -9.56 1.63
N ALA A 180 -0.58 -10.36 0.89
CA ALA A 180 -2.00 -10.15 0.68
C ALA A 180 -2.80 -10.25 2.00
N GLU A 181 -2.33 -11.06 2.93
CA GLU A 181 -2.89 -11.21 4.28
C GLU A 181 -2.85 -9.87 5.02
N PHE A 182 -1.76 -9.10 4.89
CA PHE A 182 -1.70 -7.80 5.55
C PHE A 182 -2.62 -6.78 4.87
N ALA A 183 -2.69 -6.79 3.53
CA ALA A 183 -3.64 -5.95 2.80
C ALA A 183 -5.09 -6.22 3.25
N SER A 184 -5.47 -7.49 3.41
CA SER A 184 -6.79 -7.89 3.90
C SER A 184 -7.06 -7.39 5.31
N VAL A 185 -6.10 -7.50 6.23
CA VAL A 185 -6.24 -7.00 7.60
C VAL A 185 -6.34 -5.48 7.63
N ALA A 186 -5.54 -4.78 6.83
CA ALA A 186 -5.58 -3.33 6.72
C ALA A 186 -6.93 -2.84 6.19
N LEU A 187 -7.45 -3.46 5.12
CA LEU A 187 -8.79 -3.17 4.62
C LEU A 187 -9.84 -3.43 5.69
N GLN A 188 -9.91 -4.64 6.24
CA GLN A 188 -10.89 -4.99 7.27
C GLN A 188 -10.88 -4.03 8.47
N ARG A 189 -9.71 -3.53 8.87
CA ARG A 189 -9.58 -2.59 9.98
C ARG A 189 -10.09 -1.18 9.63
N TYR A 190 -9.84 -0.71 8.41
CA TYR A 190 -9.98 0.70 8.06
C TYR A 190 -11.15 1.03 7.12
N THR A 191 -11.71 0.03 6.45
CA THR A 191 -12.93 0.16 5.65
C THR A 191 -14.14 0.01 6.55
N LEU A 192 -14.80 1.13 6.85
CA LEU A 192 -15.99 1.17 7.72
C LEU A 192 -17.27 0.97 6.91
N THR A 193 -17.32 1.57 5.73
CA THR A 193 -18.48 1.54 4.82
C THR A 193 -18.01 1.46 3.37
N GLU A 194 -18.86 0.93 2.49
CA GLU A 194 -18.62 0.98 1.04
C GLU A 194 -18.43 2.42 0.55
N ASP A 195 -19.20 3.38 1.07
CA ASP A 195 -19.04 4.80 0.74
C ASP A 195 -17.63 5.32 1.07
N SER A 196 -17.02 4.85 2.17
CA SER A 196 -15.66 5.24 2.52
C SER A 196 -14.62 4.68 1.53
N ILE A 197 -14.87 3.49 0.97
CA ILE A 197 -14.03 2.91 -0.09
C ILE A 197 -14.21 3.71 -1.38
N LYS A 198 -15.46 3.95 -1.79
CA LYS A 198 -15.80 4.74 -2.99
C LYS A 198 -15.17 6.14 -2.94
N ALA A 199 -15.17 6.78 -1.78
CA ALA A 199 -14.52 8.09 -1.57
C ALA A 199 -13.00 8.03 -1.80
N VAL A 200 -12.30 6.98 -1.32
CA VAL A 200 -10.86 6.82 -1.60
C VAL A 200 -10.60 6.62 -3.09
N HIS A 201 -11.41 5.80 -3.77
CA HIS A 201 -11.29 5.66 -5.23
C HIS A 201 -11.60 6.97 -5.95
N ALA A 202 -12.56 7.76 -5.48
CA ALA A 202 -12.85 9.08 -6.05
C ALA A 202 -11.66 10.03 -5.93
N ASP A 203 -10.95 10.02 -4.79
CA ASP A 203 -9.72 10.82 -4.60
C ASP A 203 -8.60 10.42 -5.56
N PHE A 204 -8.40 9.12 -5.80
CA PHE A 204 -7.47 8.65 -6.82
C PHE A 204 -7.89 9.09 -8.22
N ALA A 205 -9.18 9.02 -8.54
CA ALA A 205 -9.69 9.45 -9.85
C ALA A 205 -9.45 10.95 -10.06
N ASP A 206 -9.71 11.78 -9.05
CA ASP A 206 -9.40 13.21 -9.07
C ASP A 206 -7.90 13.46 -9.27
N TYR A 207 -7.04 12.71 -8.58
CA TYR A 207 -5.59 12.78 -8.76
C TYR A 207 -5.18 12.50 -10.20
N PHE A 208 -5.56 11.35 -10.77
CA PHE A 208 -5.18 10.99 -12.13
C PHE A 208 -5.84 11.88 -13.19
N ASN A 209 -6.98 12.50 -12.87
CA ASN A 209 -7.58 13.47 -13.76
C ASN A 209 -6.90 14.84 -13.74
N GLY A 210 -6.06 15.11 -12.73
CA GLY A 210 -5.48 16.43 -12.49
C GLY A 210 -6.47 17.41 -11.83
N ASN A 211 -7.58 16.92 -11.29
CA ASN A 211 -8.62 17.70 -10.61
C ASN A 211 -8.33 17.88 -9.12
N VAL A 212 -7.07 18.08 -8.77
CA VAL A 212 -6.67 18.27 -7.37
C VAL A 212 -6.56 19.78 -7.13
N PRO A 213 -7.54 20.41 -6.45
CA PRO A 213 -7.42 21.81 -6.02
C PRO A 213 -6.08 22.02 -5.33
N ASN A 214 -5.39 23.08 -5.74
CA ASN A 214 -4.06 23.42 -5.22
C ASN A 214 -3.06 22.27 -5.39
N SER A 215 -3.10 21.56 -6.54
CA SER A 215 -2.00 20.71 -7.00
C SER A 215 -1.48 21.12 -8.40
N GLN A 216 -0.15 21.31 -8.55
CA GLN A 216 0.50 21.58 -9.85
C GLN A 216 0.71 20.26 -10.61
N VAL A 217 0.10 19.19 -10.12
CA VAL A 217 0.20 17.84 -10.66
C VAL A 217 -0.51 17.80 -12.00
N PHE A 218 0.28 18.02 -13.04
CA PHE A 218 -0.14 17.94 -14.42
C PHE A 218 -0.13 16.48 -14.88
N GLN A 219 -1.32 15.91 -15.10
CA GLN A 219 -1.51 14.51 -15.47
C GLN A 219 -2.08 14.39 -16.90
N PRO A 220 -1.29 14.68 -17.95
CA PRO A 220 -1.73 14.49 -19.33
C PRO A 220 -1.83 13.00 -19.68
N LEU A 221 -2.49 12.66 -20.79
CA LEU A 221 -2.48 11.30 -21.34
C LEU A 221 -1.11 10.90 -21.89
N ALA A 222 -0.34 11.87 -22.38
CA ALA A 222 1.07 11.72 -22.74
C ALA A 222 1.80 13.06 -22.62
N TRP A 223 3.04 13.02 -22.16
CA TRP A 223 3.97 14.13 -22.29
C TRP A 223 4.55 14.13 -23.70
N ILE A 224 4.55 15.30 -24.34
CA ILE A 224 5.04 15.47 -25.71
C ILE A 224 6.41 16.14 -25.64
N ARG A 225 7.45 15.41 -26.06
CA ARG A 225 8.80 15.95 -26.22
C ARG A 225 9.12 16.15 -27.69
N LYS A 226 9.87 17.21 -28.01
CA LYS A 226 10.41 17.43 -29.36
C LYS A 226 11.87 17.03 -29.38
N GLU A 227 12.19 15.96 -30.09
CA GLU A 227 13.56 15.49 -30.26
C GLU A 227 13.93 15.48 -31.75
N LYS A 228 14.98 16.22 -32.11
CA LYS A 228 15.50 16.32 -33.49
C LYS A 228 14.40 16.63 -34.54
N GLY A 229 13.44 17.50 -34.18
CA GLY A 229 12.34 17.89 -35.05
C GLY A 229 11.17 16.89 -35.15
N ARG A 230 11.25 15.73 -34.47
CA ARG A 230 10.14 14.77 -34.35
C ARG A 230 9.45 14.90 -33.00
N ARG A 231 8.14 14.64 -32.97
CA ARG A 231 7.37 14.55 -31.71
C ARG A 231 7.51 13.14 -31.16
N CYS A 232 8.00 13.04 -29.94
CA CYS A 232 8.05 11.82 -29.15
C CYS A 232 6.97 11.89 -28.07
N TYR A 233 6.23 10.81 -27.90
CA TYR A 233 5.16 10.69 -26.91
C TYR A 233 5.65 9.79 -25.77
N GLU A 234 5.60 10.32 -24.56
CA GLU A 234 5.82 9.58 -23.32
C GLU A 234 4.45 9.39 -22.67
N PHE A 235 3.85 8.21 -22.82
CA PHE A 235 2.48 7.95 -22.36
C PHE A 235 2.41 7.86 -20.84
N ASN A 236 1.36 8.45 -20.25
CA ASN A 236 1.10 8.36 -18.82
C ASN A 236 0.41 7.04 -18.50
N LEU A 237 1.20 5.97 -18.43
CA LEU A 237 0.70 4.61 -18.21
C LEU A 237 -0.11 4.49 -16.92
N ARG A 238 0.30 5.21 -15.87
CA ARG A 238 -0.44 5.25 -14.59
C ARG A 238 -1.83 5.82 -14.73
N LYS A 239 -2.00 6.99 -15.37
CA LYS A 239 -3.33 7.54 -15.66
C LYS A 239 -4.16 6.57 -16.51
N LEU A 240 -3.57 5.99 -17.55
CA LEU A 240 -4.27 5.10 -18.48
C LEU A 240 -4.73 3.79 -17.82
N HIS A 241 -3.97 3.25 -16.86
CA HIS A 241 -4.37 2.07 -16.09
C HIS A 241 -5.30 2.39 -14.91
N CYS A 242 -4.99 3.42 -14.13
CA CYS A 242 -5.62 3.62 -12.84
C CYS A 242 -6.93 4.40 -12.92
N LEU A 243 -7.05 5.38 -13.82
CA LEU A 243 -8.23 6.23 -13.91
C LEU A 243 -9.55 5.46 -14.13
N PRO A 244 -9.67 4.56 -15.13
CA PRO A 244 -10.89 3.78 -15.34
C PRO A 244 -11.20 2.87 -14.15
N TYR A 245 -10.19 2.20 -13.58
CA TYR A 245 -10.33 1.38 -12.38
C TYR A 245 -10.93 2.18 -11.20
N HIS A 246 -10.39 3.36 -10.92
CA HIS A 246 -10.89 4.19 -9.83
C HIS A 246 -12.27 4.77 -10.10
N TYR A 247 -12.62 5.08 -11.36
CA TYR A 247 -13.99 5.49 -11.68
C TYR A 247 -15.01 4.36 -11.52
N ILE A 248 -14.66 3.12 -11.89
CA ILE A 248 -15.52 1.95 -11.68
C ILE A 248 -15.78 1.74 -10.19
N HIS A 249 -14.73 1.68 -9.37
CA HIS A 249 -14.86 1.42 -7.93
C HIS A 249 -15.40 2.61 -7.11
N SER A 250 -15.40 3.83 -7.66
CA SER A 250 -16.10 4.99 -7.06
C SER A 250 -17.50 5.20 -7.62
N GLU A 251 -17.97 4.33 -8.52
CA GLU A 251 -19.28 4.43 -9.19
C GLU A 251 -19.53 5.75 -9.94
N GLN A 252 -18.45 6.39 -10.39
CA GLN A 252 -18.54 7.63 -11.16
C GLN A 252 -18.75 7.34 -12.65
N ILE A 253 -19.95 6.87 -12.98
CA ILE A 253 -20.30 6.36 -14.32
C ILE A 253 -20.18 7.46 -15.39
N ILE A 254 -20.65 8.67 -15.12
CA ILE A 254 -20.62 9.76 -16.13
C ILE A 254 -19.17 10.13 -16.49
N PRO A 255 -18.27 10.43 -15.53
CA PRO A 255 -16.85 10.60 -15.81
C PRO A 255 -16.20 9.39 -16.49
N LEU A 256 -16.49 8.16 -16.04
CA LEU A 256 -15.97 6.94 -16.66
C LEU A 256 -16.27 6.89 -18.17
N LEU A 257 -17.52 7.12 -18.55
CA LEU A 257 -17.94 7.07 -19.95
C LEU A 257 -17.34 8.23 -20.76
N THR A 258 -17.43 9.45 -20.24
CA THR A 258 -17.06 10.66 -21.00
C THR A 258 -15.56 10.91 -21.09
N GLN A 259 -14.78 10.43 -20.12
CA GLN A 259 -13.34 10.70 -20.02
C GLN A 259 -12.47 9.48 -20.31
N CYS A 260 -13.02 8.26 -20.21
CA CYS A 260 -12.30 7.03 -20.49
C CYS A 260 -12.95 6.22 -21.63
N LEU A 261 -14.10 5.60 -21.38
CA LEU A 261 -14.62 4.51 -22.22
C LEU A 261 -15.20 4.96 -23.57
N PHE A 262 -15.77 6.15 -23.66
CA PHE A 262 -16.26 6.77 -24.91
C PHE A 262 -15.47 8.02 -25.27
N ASN A 263 -14.24 8.13 -24.79
CA ASN A 263 -13.34 9.20 -25.12
C ASN A 263 -12.30 8.70 -26.14
N TYR A 264 -12.43 9.15 -27.39
CA TYR A 264 -11.54 8.72 -28.47
C TYR A 264 -10.06 8.99 -28.16
N GLU A 265 -9.73 10.15 -27.58
CA GLU A 265 -8.34 10.48 -27.26
C GLU A 265 -7.79 9.55 -26.18
N PHE A 266 -8.55 9.31 -25.10
CA PHE A 266 -8.15 8.39 -24.05
C PHE A 266 -7.91 6.98 -24.58
N LEU A 267 -8.88 6.43 -25.33
CA LEU A 267 -8.77 5.10 -25.92
C LEU A 267 -7.57 4.99 -26.86
N LEU A 268 -7.32 5.99 -27.69
CA LEU A 268 -6.17 6.00 -28.60
C LEU A 268 -4.84 5.99 -27.82
N HIS A 269 -4.72 6.80 -26.77
CA HIS A 269 -3.52 6.83 -25.94
C HIS A 269 -3.35 5.53 -25.13
N LYS A 270 -4.44 4.92 -24.66
CA LYS A 270 -4.41 3.62 -24.00
C LYS A 270 -3.94 2.52 -24.95
N LEU A 271 -4.41 2.52 -26.19
CA LEU A 271 -3.96 1.59 -27.22
C LEU A 271 -2.47 1.76 -27.57
N TRP A 272 -1.99 2.99 -27.69
CA TRP A 272 -0.60 3.27 -28.03
C TRP A 272 0.38 3.06 -26.87
N GLY A 273 0.00 3.44 -25.65
CA GLY A 273 0.85 3.28 -24.47
C GLY A 273 0.84 1.88 -23.89
N LEU A 274 -0.26 1.14 -24.07
CA LEU A 274 -0.48 -0.19 -23.50
C LEU A 274 -0.81 -1.20 -24.61
N SER A 275 -2.05 -1.70 -24.65
CA SER A 275 -2.51 -2.61 -25.69
C SER A 275 -4.04 -2.67 -25.75
N ILE A 276 -4.57 -3.26 -26.83
CA ILE A 276 -6.03 -3.51 -26.98
C ILE A 276 -6.60 -4.34 -25.83
N TYR A 277 -5.80 -5.26 -25.26
CA TYR A 277 -6.23 -6.08 -24.13
C TYR A 277 -6.66 -5.23 -22.91
N HIS A 278 -5.92 -4.16 -22.61
CA HIS A 278 -6.25 -3.28 -21.48
C HIS A 278 -7.50 -2.44 -21.74
N VAL A 279 -7.82 -2.15 -23.00
CA VAL A 279 -9.09 -1.49 -23.35
C VAL A 279 -10.25 -2.46 -23.15
N GLU A 280 -10.11 -3.72 -23.59
CA GLU A 280 -11.12 -4.74 -23.36
C GLU A 280 -11.33 -5.04 -21.88
N GLU A 281 -10.27 -5.01 -21.08
CA GLU A 281 -10.32 -5.22 -19.63
C GLU A 281 -11.20 -4.16 -18.96
N ASP A 282 -10.98 -2.87 -19.25
CA ASP A 282 -11.81 -1.78 -18.70
C ASP A 282 -13.29 -1.94 -19.11
N LEU A 283 -13.54 -2.28 -20.38
CA LEU A 283 -14.90 -2.44 -20.89
C LEU A 283 -15.62 -3.60 -20.20
N LYS A 284 -14.92 -4.72 -19.95
CA LYS A 284 -15.46 -5.87 -19.22
C LYS A 284 -15.75 -5.49 -17.76
N ALA A 285 -14.80 -4.86 -17.09
CA ALA A 285 -14.95 -4.44 -15.69
C ALA A 285 -16.07 -3.40 -15.50
N ALA A 286 -16.34 -2.55 -16.50
CA ALA A 286 -17.43 -1.58 -16.44
C ALA A 286 -18.83 -2.21 -16.57
N ILE A 287 -18.94 -3.38 -17.21
CA ILE A 287 -20.22 -4.09 -17.38
C ILE A 287 -20.45 -5.07 -16.21
N ILE A 288 -19.39 -5.68 -15.71
CA ILE A 288 -19.41 -6.65 -14.62
C ILE A 288 -18.40 -6.18 -13.57
N PRO A 289 -18.81 -5.29 -12.63
CA PRO A 289 -17.97 -4.94 -11.50
C PRO A 289 -17.85 -6.16 -10.58
N ASP A 290 -16.62 -6.54 -10.24
CA ASP A 290 -16.32 -7.60 -9.26
C ASP A 290 -16.72 -7.21 -7.83
#